data_AF-A0A250VUB4-F1
#
_entry.id   AF-A0A250VUB4-F1
#
_cell.length_a   1.000
_cell.length_b   1.000
_cell.length_c   1.000
_cell.angle_alpha   90.00
_cell.angle_beta   90.00
_cell.angle_gamma   90.00
#
_symmetry.space_group_name_H-M   'P 1'
#
loop_
_entity.id
_entity.type
_entity.pdbx_description
1 polymer ?
#
loop_
_entity_poly.entity_id
_entity_poly.type
_entity_poly.pdbx_seq_one_letter_code
_entity_poly.pdbx_strand_id
1 'polypeptide(L)'
;MTASLPRQASPPDEPRRPPEDPRHKFRRRALTLLIIVLLIGVPAGYLVISANQSRDSGKQKEEKYSATGLTVGWPSRVQRRLYQVPIPLNAVAVASYETNNWKTSRFYVQFATNGPGLEQFLAEIGTSRDKLRKNDIAISARDQKVVGWKFTGPGSWWGLAHEQKDPAPTQDIVVNWPQPGRAMVYVVSRTIP
;
A
#
# COMPACT_ATOMS: atom_id res chain seq x y z
N MET A 1 -25.00 -26.96 -94.88
CA MET A 1 -26.06 -25.94 -94.67
C MET A 1 -26.04 -25.56 -93.20
N THR A 2 -25.71 -24.31 -92.91
CA THR A 2 -25.65 -23.70 -91.57
C THR A 2 -27.03 -23.18 -91.17
N ALA A 3 -27.57 -23.62 -90.03
CA ALA A 3 -28.79 -23.06 -89.46
C ALA A 3 -28.46 -22.26 -88.19
N SER A 4 -28.85 -20.99 -88.24
CA SER A 4 -28.60 -19.89 -87.30
C SER A 4 -29.46 -19.96 -86.03
N LEU A 5 -28.85 -19.70 -84.87
CA LEU A 5 -29.54 -19.55 -83.58
C LEU A 5 -30.26 -18.19 -83.48
N PRO A 6 -31.42 -18.11 -82.78
CA PRO A 6 -32.19 -16.87 -82.63
C PRO A 6 -31.55 -15.92 -81.61
N ARG A 7 -31.70 -14.63 -81.89
CA ARG A 7 -31.17 -13.48 -81.14
C ARG A 7 -32.02 -13.24 -79.87
N GLN A 8 -31.41 -13.29 -78.70
CA GLN A 8 -32.06 -13.01 -77.41
C GLN A 8 -32.26 -11.49 -77.23
N ALA A 9 -33.46 -11.06 -76.81
CA ALA A 9 -33.82 -9.66 -76.59
C ALA A 9 -33.25 -9.09 -75.28
N SER A 10 -33.02 -7.77 -75.23
CA SER A 10 -32.45 -7.06 -74.07
C SER A 10 -33.48 -6.86 -72.94
N PRO A 11 -33.06 -6.78 -71.66
CA PRO A 11 -33.96 -6.61 -70.51
C PRO A 11 -34.48 -5.16 -70.38
N PRO A 12 -35.60 -4.94 -69.65
CA PRO A 12 -36.20 -3.62 -69.49
C PRO A 12 -35.43 -2.73 -68.49
N ASP A 13 -35.49 -1.42 -68.70
CA ASP A 13 -34.87 -0.39 -67.84
C ASP A 13 -35.46 -0.41 -66.40
N GLU A 14 -34.58 -0.57 -65.41
CA GLU A 14 -34.92 -0.36 -63.98
C GLU A 14 -35.04 1.14 -63.64
N PRO A 15 -35.99 1.54 -62.77
CA PRO A 15 -36.14 2.94 -62.38
C PRO A 15 -34.98 3.41 -61.49
N ARG A 16 -34.36 4.52 -61.89
CA ARG A 16 -33.23 5.20 -61.23
C ARG A 16 -33.61 5.64 -59.80
N ARG A 17 -33.06 4.98 -58.77
CA ARG A 17 -33.07 5.51 -57.40
C ARG A 17 -32.14 6.72 -57.32
N PRO A 18 -32.52 7.82 -56.64
CA PRO A 18 -31.67 8.99 -56.53
C PRO A 18 -30.38 8.64 -55.75
N PRO A 19 -29.22 9.18 -56.15
CA PRO A 19 -27.95 8.87 -55.51
C PRO A 19 -27.97 9.37 -54.06
N GLU A 20 -27.83 8.45 -53.11
CA GLU A 20 -27.63 8.81 -51.70
C GLU A 20 -26.34 9.62 -51.56
N ASP A 21 -26.48 10.82 -51.00
CA ASP A 21 -25.39 11.78 -50.78
C ASP A 21 -24.23 11.12 -49.98
N PRO A 22 -22.99 11.07 -50.53
CA PRO A 22 -21.83 10.46 -49.88
C PRO A 22 -21.60 10.99 -48.46
N ARG A 23 -21.97 12.25 -48.19
CA ARG A 23 -21.79 12.92 -46.89
C ARG A 23 -22.61 12.26 -45.78
N HIS A 24 -23.78 11.71 -46.09
CA HIS A 24 -24.60 10.99 -45.11
C HIS A 24 -24.03 9.62 -44.72
N LYS A 25 -23.33 8.94 -45.64
CA LYS A 25 -22.66 7.66 -45.36
C LYS A 25 -21.48 7.83 -44.40
N PHE A 26 -20.68 8.88 -44.57
CA PHE A 26 -19.58 9.19 -43.65
C PHE A 26 -20.08 9.58 -42.26
N ARG A 27 -21.11 10.43 -42.16
CA ARG A 27 -21.71 10.82 -40.87
C ARG A 27 -22.29 9.64 -40.10
N ARG A 28 -23.02 8.74 -40.78
CA ARG A 28 -23.58 7.55 -40.15
C ARG A 28 -22.49 6.60 -39.67
N ARG A 29 -21.44 6.39 -40.49
CA ARG A 29 -20.29 5.55 -40.11
C ARG A 29 -19.49 6.13 -38.96
N ALA A 30 -19.26 7.44 -38.94
CA ALA A 30 -18.59 8.12 -37.83
C ALA A 30 -19.39 8.03 -36.52
N LEU A 31 -20.71 8.20 -36.58
CA LEU A 31 -21.59 8.05 -35.42
C LEU A 31 -21.60 6.60 -34.90
N THR A 32 -21.68 5.62 -35.79
CA THR A 32 -21.60 4.19 -35.40
C THR A 32 -20.27 3.85 -34.76
N LEU A 33 -19.14 4.34 -35.31
CA LEU A 33 -17.83 4.13 -34.71
C LEU A 33 -17.70 4.80 -33.33
N LEU A 34 -18.21 6.02 -33.17
CA LEU A 34 -18.25 6.72 -31.88
C LEU A 34 -19.06 5.93 -30.84
N ILE A 35 -20.23 5.41 -31.23
CA ILE A 35 -21.08 4.60 -30.35
C ILE A 35 -20.37 3.30 -29.96
N ILE A 36 -19.70 2.61 -30.89
CA ILE A 36 -18.93 1.38 -30.61
C ILE A 36 -17.80 1.67 -29.63
N VAL A 37 -17.05 2.76 -29.84
CA VAL A 37 -15.97 3.18 -28.93
C VAL A 37 -16.54 3.51 -27.54
N LEU A 38 -17.71 4.14 -27.45
CA LEU A 38 -18.33 4.46 -26.16
C LEU A 38 -18.84 3.20 -25.44
N LEU A 39 -19.51 2.29 -26.15
CA LEU A 39 -20.07 1.05 -25.59
C LEU A 39 -19.03 0.02 -25.18
N ILE A 40 -17.87 -0.02 -25.83
CA ILE A 40 -16.78 -0.95 -25.47
C ILE A 40 -15.77 -0.25 -24.55
N GLY A 41 -15.42 1.01 -24.85
CA GLY A 41 -14.42 1.77 -24.11
C GLY A 41 -14.85 2.14 -22.70
N VAL A 42 -16.13 2.44 -22.46
CA VAL A 42 -16.61 2.78 -21.10
C VAL A 42 -16.62 1.54 -20.18
N PRO A 43 -17.16 0.37 -20.56
CA PRO A 43 -17.06 -0.83 -19.72
C PRO A 43 -15.63 -1.35 -19.56
N ALA A 44 -14.82 -1.34 -20.64
CA ALA A 44 -13.42 -1.74 -20.56
C ALA A 44 -12.60 -0.78 -19.69
N GLY A 45 -12.85 0.53 -19.78
CA GLY A 45 -12.22 1.53 -18.91
C GLY A 45 -12.64 1.40 -17.44
N TYR A 46 -13.89 1.05 -17.17
CA TYR A 46 -14.37 0.85 -15.80
C TYR A 46 -13.78 -0.41 -15.14
N LEU A 47 -13.55 -1.48 -15.92
CA LEU A 47 -12.90 -2.70 -15.43
C LEU A 47 -11.42 -2.50 -15.07
N VAL A 48 -10.71 -1.59 -15.75
CA VAL A 48 -9.31 -1.28 -15.44
C VAL A 48 -9.16 -0.51 -14.12
N ILE A 49 -10.16 0.30 -13.75
CA ILE A 49 -10.11 1.11 -12.51
C ILE A 49 -10.53 0.29 -11.28
N SER A 50 -11.48 -0.64 -11.41
CA SER A 50 -12.01 -1.37 -10.24
C SER A 50 -11.13 -2.53 -9.75
N ALA A 51 -10.28 -3.10 -10.62
CA ALA A 51 -9.36 -4.16 -10.23
C ALA A 51 -8.12 -3.64 -9.47
N ASN A 52 -7.77 -2.36 -9.65
CA ASN A 52 -6.50 -1.82 -9.15
C ASN A 52 -6.57 -1.20 -7.74
N GLN A 53 -7.77 -1.01 -7.16
CA GLN A 53 -7.86 -0.37 -5.84
C GLN A 53 -7.76 -1.36 -4.66
N SER A 54 -8.14 -2.62 -4.87
CA SER A 54 -8.25 -3.60 -3.78
C SER A 54 -7.07 -4.58 -3.69
N ARG A 55 -6.34 -4.85 -4.78
CA ARG A 55 -5.18 -5.77 -4.77
C ARG A 55 -3.82 -5.07 -4.76
N ASP A 56 -3.71 -3.87 -5.34
CA ASP A 56 -2.45 -3.12 -5.31
C ASP A 56 -2.22 -2.37 -3.99
N SER A 57 -3.27 -2.14 -3.18
CA SER A 57 -3.10 -1.59 -1.83
C SER A 57 -2.33 -2.53 -0.89
N GLY A 58 -2.33 -3.84 -1.18
CA GLY A 58 -1.49 -4.84 -0.51
C GLY A 58 -0.07 -4.86 -1.06
N LYS A 59 0.08 -4.94 -2.39
CA LYS A 59 1.38 -5.00 -3.06
C LYS A 59 2.19 -3.72 -2.96
N GLN A 60 1.58 -2.54 -3.05
CA GLN A 60 2.28 -1.25 -2.86
C GLN A 60 2.65 -0.99 -1.39
N LYS A 61 1.96 -1.64 -0.43
CA LYS A 61 2.42 -1.67 0.96
C LYS A 61 3.61 -2.59 1.09
N GLU A 62 3.53 -3.82 0.59
CA GLU A 62 4.64 -4.78 0.62
C GLU A 62 5.90 -4.25 -0.07
N GLU A 63 5.80 -3.66 -1.28
CA GLU A 63 6.93 -3.09 -2.01
C GLU A 63 7.59 -1.90 -1.30
N LYS A 64 6.83 -1.07 -0.57
CA LYS A 64 7.42 0.01 0.25
C LYS A 64 8.19 -0.49 1.47
N TYR A 65 7.89 -1.71 1.96
CA TYR A 65 8.58 -2.30 3.12
C TYR A 65 9.73 -3.25 2.72
N SER A 66 9.70 -3.84 1.53
CA SER A 66 10.77 -4.74 1.05
C SER A 66 12.12 -4.05 0.85
N ALA A 67 12.14 -2.73 0.63
CA ALA A 67 13.38 -1.97 0.43
C ALA A 67 14.14 -1.65 1.74
N THR A 68 13.55 -1.92 2.91
CA THR A 68 14.10 -1.49 4.21
C THR A 68 14.32 -2.61 5.23
N GLY A 69 14.20 -3.88 4.82
CA GLY A 69 14.43 -5.04 5.69
C GLY A 69 13.30 -5.35 6.69
N LEU A 70 12.28 -4.51 6.80
CA LEU A 70 11.11 -4.78 7.64
C LEU A 70 10.22 -5.84 6.98
N THR A 71 10.00 -6.95 7.70
CA THR A 71 9.04 -7.98 7.32
C THR A 71 7.67 -7.62 7.87
N VAL A 72 6.68 -7.50 6.98
CA VAL A 72 5.28 -7.26 7.35
C VAL A 72 4.74 -8.50 8.06
N GLY A 73 4.04 -8.28 9.17
CA GLY A 73 3.42 -9.33 9.95
C GLY A 73 3.88 -9.31 11.40
N TRP A 74 3.28 -10.21 12.18
CA TRP A 74 3.57 -10.34 13.58
C TRP A 74 4.91 -11.06 13.79
N PRO A 75 5.83 -10.50 14.58
CA PRO A 75 7.02 -11.24 14.99
C PRO A 75 6.65 -12.43 15.88
N SER A 76 7.57 -13.39 15.96
CA SER A 76 7.37 -14.58 16.77
C SER A 76 7.20 -14.25 18.26
N ARG A 77 6.53 -15.13 19.01
CA ARG A 77 6.39 -14.98 20.47
C ARG A 77 7.75 -14.89 21.17
N VAL A 78 8.74 -15.65 20.69
CA VAL A 78 10.10 -15.68 21.22
C VAL A 78 10.78 -14.33 21.04
N GLN A 79 10.75 -13.76 19.83
CA GLN A 79 11.33 -12.43 19.57
C GLN A 79 10.73 -11.37 20.50
N ARG A 80 9.40 -11.28 20.57
CA ARG A 80 8.72 -10.29 21.43
C ARG A 80 9.10 -10.45 22.90
N ARG A 81 9.27 -11.70 23.38
CA ARG A 81 9.66 -11.97 24.76
C ARG A 81 11.12 -11.61 25.02
N LEU A 82 12.02 -11.99 24.13
CA LEU A 82 13.47 -11.72 24.23
C LEU A 82 13.75 -10.22 24.25
N TYR A 83 13.12 -9.48 23.34
CA TYR A 83 13.31 -8.04 23.20
C TYR A 83 12.34 -7.20 24.06
N GLN A 84 11.49 -7.86 24.84
CA GLN A 84 10.47 -7.23 25.70
C GLN A 84 9.58 -6.23 24.95
N VAL A 85 9.18 -6.54 23.71
CA VAL A 85 8.28 -5.70 22.90
C VAL A 85 6.90 -6.35 22.83
N PRO A 86 6.03 -6.16 23.83
CA PRO A 86 4.66 -6.63 23.77
C PRO A 86 3.89 -5.81 22.73
N ILE A 87 3.31 -6.49 21.74
CA ILE A 87 2.51 -5.82 20.72
C ILE A 87 1.04 -5.95 21.14
N PRO A 88 0.30 -4.83 21.34
CA PRO A 88 -1.09 -4.85 21.75
C PRO A 88 -1.98 -5.66 20.81
N LEU A 89 -3.00 -6.36 21.32
CA LEU A 89 -3.86 -7.23 20.51
C LEU A 89 -4.59 -6.51 19.36
N ASN A 90 -4.90 -5.23 19.55
CA ASN A 90 -5.52 -4.37 18.55
C ASN A 90 -4.54 -3.71 17.58
N ALA A 91 -3.25 -4.08 17.62
CA ALA A 91 -2.25 -3.53 16.76
C ALA A 91 -2.47 -3.96 15.30
N VAL A 92 -2.27 -3.01 14.39
CA VAL A 92 -2.35 -3.21 12.94
C VAL A 92 -1.10 -2.66 12.27
N ALA A 93 -0.90 -2.99 10.98
CA ALA A 93 0.28 -2.56 10.22
C ALA A 93 1.61 -2.90 10.93
N VAL A 94 1.64 -4.08 11.57
CA VAL A 94 2.82 -4.59 12.27
C VAL A 94 3.89 -4.95 11.25
N ALA A 95 5.11 -4.49 11.49
CA ALA A 95 6.28 -4.94 10.76
C ALA A 95 7.48 -5.00 11.72
N SER A 96 8.40 -5.92 11.45
CA SER A 96 9.57 -6.12 12.29
C SER A 96 10.81 -6.53 11.51
N TYR A 97 11.98 -6.24 12.08
CA TYR A 97 13.28 -6.64 11.57
C TYR A 97 14.21 -6.92 12.74
N GLU A 98 15.02 -7.96 12.62
CA GLU A 98 15.99 -8.33 13.65
C GLU A 98 17.38 -8.33 13.05
N THR A 99 18.33 -7.74 13.77
CA THR A 99 19.75 -7.84 13.45
C THR A 99 20.48 -8.41 14.65
N ASN A 100 21.29 -9.44 14.43
CA ASN A 100 22.05 -10.10 15.48
C ASN A 100 23.54 -10.11 15.12
N ASN A 101 24.39 -9.80 16.09
CA ASN A 101 25.80 -10.13 16.07
C ASN A 101 26.25 -10.58 17.48
N TRP A 102 27.45 -11.13 17.57
CA TRP A 102 28.01 -11.68 18.81
C TRP A 102 28.10 -10.71 20.00
N LYS A 103 28.07 -9.39 19.78
CA LYS A 103 28.10 -8.37 20.84
C LYS A 103 26.71 -7.82 21.20
N THR A 104 25.80 -7.77 20.23
CA THR A 104 24.54 -7.04 20.40
C THR A 104 23.49 -7.55 19.44
N SER A 105 22.32 -7.76 20.00
CA SER A 105 21.11 -8.09 19.26
C SER A 105 20.17 -6.87 19.27
N ARG A 106 19.60 -6.54 18.12
CA ARG A 106 18.66 -5.43 17.95
C ARG A 106 17.40 -5.90 17.26
N PHE A 107 16.28 -5.37 17.71
CA PHE A 107 14.96 -5.67 17.20
C PHE A 107 14.21 -4.38 16.93
N TYR A 108 13.83 -4.22 15.67
CA TYR A 108 13.10 -3.08 15.14
C TYR A 108 11.66 -3.51 14.97
N VAL A 109 10.72 -2.76 15.54
CA VAL A 109 9.28 -3.03 15.42
C VAL A 109 8.54 -1.74 15.14
N GLN A 110 7.56 -1.82 14.26
CA GLN A 110 6.54 -0.78 14.12
C GLN A 110 5.15 -1.38 14.17
N PHE A 111 4.20 -0.62 14.71
CA PHE A 111 2.79 -0.95 14.67
C PHE A 111 1.91 0.28 14.87
N ALA A 112 0.69 0.25 14.36
CA ALA A 112 -0.34 1.23 14.66
C ALA A 112 -1.31 0.67 15.71
N THR A 113 -1.73 1.51 16.64
CA THR A 113 -2.72 1.18 17.68
C THR A 113 -3.58 2.39 18.04
N ASN A 114 -4.47 2.26 19.03
CA ASN A 114 -5.27 3.35 19.60
C ASN A 114 -4.69 3.77 20.98
N GLY A 115 -5.35 4.73 21.65
CA GLY A 115 -4.94 5.21 22.98
C GLY A 115 -4.76 4.08 24.01
N PRO A 116 -5.80 3.25 24.26
CA PRO A 116 -5.70 2.14 25.19
C PRO A 116 -4.60 1.13 24.85
N GLY A 117 -4.40 0.81 23.58
CA GLY A 117 -3.34 -0.12 23.17
C GLY A 117 -1.94 0.46 23.36
N LEU A 118 -1.76 1.78 23.16
CA LEU A 118 -0.50 2.45 23.49
C LEU A 118 -0.25 2.42 25.00
N GLU A 119 -1.25 2.71 25.82
CA GLU A 119 -1.13 2.65 27.29
C GLU A 119 -0.80 1.25 27.77
N GLN A 120 -1.45 0.22 27.23
CA GLN A 120 -1.12 -1.17 27.50
C GLN A 120 0.34 -1.49 27.15
N PHE A 121 0.79 -1.12 25.94
CA PHE A 121 2.17 -1.33 25.52
C PHE A 121 3.17 -0.72 26.49
N LEU A 122 2.99 0.56 26.83
CA LEU A 122 3.89 1.28 27.74
C LEU A 122 3.86 0.69 29.15
N ALA A 123 2.68 0.34 29.66
CA ALA A 123 2.54 -0.25 30.99
C ALA A 123 3.22 -1.63 31.08
N GLU A 124 3.09 -2.47 30.06
CA GLU A 124 3.69 -3.82 30.04
C GLU A 124 5.23 -3.78 30.00
N ILE A 125 5.83 -2.73 29.45
CA ILE A 125 7.28 -2.50 29.51
C ILE A 125 7.71 -1.68 30.73
N GLY A 126 6.80 -1.39 31.67
CA GLY A 126 7.11 -0.69 32.93
C GLY A 126 7.30 0.83 32.80
N THR A 127 6.71 1.45 31.77
CA THR A 127 6.70 2.91 31.58
C THR A 127 5.27 3.41 31.38
N SER A 128 5.13 4.68 30.98
CA SER A 128 3.84 5.32 30.87
C SER A 128 3.89 6.53 29.93
N ARG A 129 2.72 7.01 29.53
CA ARG A 129 2.58 8.09 28.54
C ARG A 129 3.19 9.41 29.00
N ASP A 130 3.22 9.70 30.30
CA ASP A 130 3.84 10.89 30.89
C ASP A 130 5.37 10.94 30.72
N LYS A 131 6.01 9.79 30.45
CA LYS A 131 7.45 9.73 30.17
C LYS A 131 7.81 10.10 28.73
N LEU A 132 6.82 10.16 27.84
CA LEU A 132 7.02 10.59 26.46
C LEU A 132 7.31 12.09 26.41
N ARG A 133 8.37 12.46 25.70
CA ARG A 133 8.75 13.86 25.48
C ARG A 133 8.30 14.33 24.11
N LYS A 134 7.62 15.48 24.07
CA LYS A 134 7.15 16.09 22.82
C LYS A 134 8.34 16.58 21.99
N ASN A 135 8.25 16.44 20.67
CA ASN A 135 9.29 16.82 19.71
C ASN A 135 10.64 16.11 19.94
N ASP A 136 10.61 14.93 20.57
CA ASP A 136 11.78 14.10 20.79
C ASP A 136 11.76 12.89 19.84
N ILE A 137 12.91 12.58 19.27
CA ILE A 137 13.12 11.41 18.40
C ILE A 137 14.21 10.57 19.06
N ALA A 138 13.80 9.66 19.94
CA ALA A 138 14.72 8.85 20.73
C ALA A 138 15.50 7.84 19.87
N ILE A 139 14.93 7.38 18.75
CA ILE A 139 15.56 6.39 17.87
C ILE A 139 16.68 7.06 17.07
N SER A 140 17.90 6.53 17.19
CA SER A 140 19.10 7.10 16.57
C SER A 140 19.02 7.19 15.04
N ALA A 141 19.72 8.14 14.44
CA ALA A 141 19.79 8.27 12.97
C ALA A 141 20.37 7.01 12.29
N ARG A 142 21.26 6.30 12.98
CA ARG A 142 21.80 5.01 12.52
C ARG A 142 20.69 3.97 12.41
N ASP A 143 19.90 3.82 13.47
CA ASP A 143 18.81 2.86 13.53
C ASP A 143 17.69 3.19 12.54
N GLN A 144 17.37 4.48 12.39
CA GLN A 144 16.47 4.96 11.34
C GLN A 144 16.92 4.51 9.94
N LYS A 145 18.22 4.61 9.65
CA LYS A 145 18.78 4.21 8.35
C LYS A 145 18.72 2.70 8.12
N VAL A 146 18.88 1.88 9.16
CA VAL A 146 18.82 0.40 9.04
C VAL A 146 17.47 -0.06 8.50
N VAL A 147 16.37 0.51 9.03
CA VAL A 147 15.00 0.14 8.64
C VAL A 147 14.28 1.19 7.79
N GLY A 148 15.04 2.17 7.27
CA GLY A 148 14.54 3.22 6.38
C GLY A 148 13.44 4.12 6.98
N TRP A 149 13.33 4.22 8.30
CA TRP A 149 12.38 5.12 8.94
C TRP A 149 12.75 6.58 8.70
N LYS A 150 11.72 7.40 8.44
CA LYS A 150 11.85 8.85 8.25
C LYS A 150 10.84 9.55 9.16
N PHE A 151 11.33 10.24 10.18
CA PHE A 151 10.49 10.98 11.13
C PHE A 151 10.34 12.45 10.74
N THR A 152 9.99 12.69 9.48
CA THR A 152 9.83 14.03 8.89
C THR A 152 8.38 14.31 8.46
N GLY A 153 7.48 13.33 8.64
CA GLY A 153 6.08 13.45 8.27
C GLY A 153 5.31 14.39 9.20
N PRO A 154 4.10 14.83 8.79
CA PRO A 154 3.21 15.60 9.65
C PRO A 154 2.80 14.78 10.89
N GLY A 155 2.46 15.47 11.97
CA GLY A 155 2.00 14.86 13.22
C GLY A 155 2.82 15.30 14.43
N SER A 156 2.30 14.99 15.61
CA SER A 156 3.03 15.22 16.86
C SER A 156 3.93 14.03 17.13
N TRP A 157 5.23 14.25 17.10
CA TRP A 157 6.26 13.26 17.40
C TRP A 157 6.60 13.29 18.88
N TRP A 158 6.73 12.11 19.48
CA TRP A 158 7.07 11.96 20.88
C TRP A 158 8.08 10.83 21.06
N GLY A 159 9.07 11.06 21.91
CA GLY A 159 10.19 10.14 22.13
C GLY A 159 10.27 9.67 23.57
N LEU A 160 10.76 8.44 23.76
CA LEU A 160 11.16 7.89 25.05
C LEU A 160 12.35 6.96 24.84
N ALA A 161 13.43 7.18 25.58
CA ALA A 161 14.47 6.19 25.78
C ALA A 161 14.21 5.51 27.13
N HIS A 162 13.88 4.22 27.11
CA HIS A 162 13.66 3.40 28.28
C HIS A 162 14.89 2.51 28.50
N GLU A 163 15.78 3.01 29.36
CA GLU A 163 17.01 2.31 29.73
C GLU A 163 16.73 1.29 30.83
N GLN A 164 17.28 0.09 30.65
CA GLN A 164 17.22 -0.99 31.63
C GLN A 164 18.63 -1.52 31.89
N LYS A 165 18.82 -2.15 33.05
CA LYS A 165 20.10 -2.77 33.40
C LYS A 165 20.28 -4.08 32.63
N ASP A 166 21.48 -4.30 32.11
CA ASP A 166 21.84 -5.56 31.46
C ASP A 166 21.50 -6.78 32.35
N PRO A 167 20.97 -7.87 31.76
CA PRO A 167 20.78 -8.11 30.33
C PRO A 167 19.42 -7.63 29.77
N ALA A 168 18.62 -6.89 30.54
CA ALA A 168 17.32 -6.42 30.08
C ALA A 168 17.48 -5.44 28.90
N PRO A 169 16.65 -5.52 27.85
CA PRO A 169 16.83 -4.68 26.67
C PRO A 169 16.57 -3.20 26.94
N THR A 170 17.42 -2.32 26.42
CA THR A 170 17.12 -0.88 26.32
C THR A 170 16.20 -0.64 25.12
N GLN A 171 15.19 0.21 25.28
CA GLN A 171 14.18 0.47 24.26
C GLN A 171 14.11 1.95 23.88
N ASP A 172 14.37 2.26 22.62
CA ASP A 172 14.16 3.60 22.06
C ASP A 172 12.82 3.60 21.32
N ILE A 173 11.90 4.45 21.78
CA ILE A 173 10.51 4.49 21.35
C ILE A 173 10.21 5.84 20.73
N VAL A 174 9.56 5.83 19.56
CA VAL A 174 8.98 7.02 18.93
C VAL A 174 7.49 6.76 18.69
N VAL A 175 6.66 7.72 19.04
CA VAL A 175 5.22 7.70 18.81
C VAL A 175 4.81 8.89 17.97
N ASN A 176 4.00 8.65 16.94
CA ASN A 176 3.36 9.69 16.13
C ASN A 176 1.84 9.54 16.22
N TRP A 177 1.14 10.67 16.31
CA TRP A 177 -0.31 10.73 16.12
C TRP A 177 -0.65 11.36 14.76
N PRO A 178 -0.81 10.55 13.69
CA PRO A 178 -1.10 11.09 12.36
C PRO A 178 -2.54 11.59 12.25
N GLN A 179 -3.44 11.07 13.09
CA GLN A 179 -4.83 11.48 13.21
C GLN A 179 -5.31 11.25 14.66
N PRO A 180 -6.36 11.96 15.12
CA PRO A 180 -6.93 11.74 16.45
C PRO A 180 -7.29 10.27 16.69
N GLY A 181 -6.96 9.76 17.88
CA GLY A 181 -7.28 8.40 18.30
C GLY A 181 -6.40 7.28 17.71
N ARG A 182 -5.48 7.59 16.80
CA ARG A 182 -4.54 6.61 16.22
C ARG A 182 -3.09 6.99 16.54
N ALA A 183 -2.36 6.04 17.11
CA ALA A 183 -0.93 6.16 17.37
C ALA A 183 -0.17 5.21 16.44
N MET A 184 0.95 5.68 15.89
CA MET A 184 1.95 4.85 15.23
C MET A 184 3.17 4.78 16.15
N VAL A 185 3.56 3.57 16.52
CA VAL A 185 4.64 3.29 17.47
C VAL A 185 5.80 2.65 16.71
N TYR A 186 7.00 3.14 16.99
CA TYR A 186 8.27 2.64 16.48
C TYR A 186 9.14 2.32 17.68
N VAL A 187 9.76 1.13 17.68
CA VAL A 187 10.57 0.63 18.79
C VAL A 187 11.87 0.06 18.24
N VAL A 188 12.98 0.46 18.84
CA VAL A 188 14.26 -0.24 18.73
C VAL A 188 14.59 -0.81 20.10
N SER A 189 14.57 -2.13 20.21
CA SER A 189 14.97 -2.85 21.42
C SER A 189 16.36 -3.45 21.22
N ARG A 190 17.26 -3.20 22.17
CA ARG A 190 18.68 -3.57 22.11
C ARG A 190 19.05 -4.35 23.36
N THR A 191 19.61 -5.53 23.18
CA THR A 191 20.11 -6.37 24.28
C THR A 191 21.48 -6.97 23.94
N ILE A 192 22.18 -7.41 24.96
CA ILE A 192 23.44 -8.14 24.87
C ILE A 192 23.10 -9.64 24.99
N PRO A 193 23.63 -10.51 24.11
CA PRO A 193 23.37 -11.96 24.14
C PRO A 193 23.74 -12.63 25.45
#